data_AF-A0A5C6NKX7-F1
#
_entry.id   AF-A0A5C6NKX7-F1
#
_cell.length_a   1.000
_cell.length_b   1.000
_cell.length_c   1.000
_cell.angle_alpha   90.00
_cell.angle_beta   90.00
_cell.angle_gamma   90.00
#
_symmetry.space_group_name_H-M   'P 1'
#
loop_
_entity.id
_entity.type
_entity.pdbx_description
1 polymer ?
#
loop_
_entity_poly.entity_id
_entity_poly.type
_entity_poly.pdbx_seq_one_letter_code
_entity_poly.pdbx_strand_id
1 'polypeptide(L)'
;MEREINRRTRVASAVMRALNQSVKVKKELSRTAKLSIYRSIYVPILTFGHQHWVMTERMRSWIQAAEMSFLRRVAGLSLRDRVRSSDIREELGVEPLLLHIERSHLGWLGHLARMPSGRLPLEVFRTGPTGRRPRGRPRTRWRDYISRLA
;
A
#
# COMPACT_ATOMS: atom_id res chain seq x y z
N MET A 1 -7.92 5.16 10.63
CA MET A 1 -7.28 4.55 9.43
C MET A 1 -6.60 5.60 8.57
N GLU A 2 -7.31 6.56 7.97
CA GLU A 2 -6.67 7.59 7.14
C GLU A 2 -5.54 8.35 7.86
N ARG A 3 -5.74 8.77 9.11
CA ARG A 3 -4.70 9.42 9.93
C ARG A 3 -3.43 8.57 10.06
N GLU A 4 -3.59 7.26 10.22
CA GLU A 4 -2.47 6.32 10.37
C GLU A 4 -1.71 6.15 9.06
N ILE A 5 -2.41 6.04 7.94
CA ILE A 5 -1.77 5.94 6.62
C ILE A 5 -1.04 7.23 6.28
N ASN A 6 -1.65 8.38 6.54
CA ASN A 6 -0.98 9.67 6.38
C ASN A 6 0.28 9.76 7.26
N ARG A 7 0.21 9.31 8.52
CA ARG A 7 1.38 9.23 9.41
C ARG A 7 2.48 8.37 8.80
N ARG A 8 2.15 7.19 8.28
CA ARG A 8 3.13 6.29 7.64
C ARG A 8 3.71 6.83 6.36
N THR A 9 2.91 7.48 5.52
CA THR A 9 3.41 8.18 4.33
C THR A 9 4.42 9.25 4.72
N ARG A 10 4.19 9.96 5.83
CA ARG A 10 5.16 10.94 6.37
C ARG A 10 6.43 10.27 6.90
N VAL A 11 6.30 9.16 7.63
CA VAL A 11 7.46 8.37 8.12
C VAL A 11 8.28 7.84 6.94
N ALA A 12 7.62 7.23 5.95
CA ALA A 12 8.25 6.76 4.73
C ALA A 12 8.97 7.92 4.02
N SER A 13 8.35 9.09 3.94
CA SER A 13 8.98 10.30 3.38
C SER A 13 10.18 10.80 4.20
N ALA A 14 10.15 10.66 5.52
CA ALA A 14 11.27 11.03 6.39
C ALA A 14 12.45 10.08 6.22
N VAL A 15 12.21 8.76 6.25
CA VAL A 15 13.21 7.72 5.93
C VAL A 15 13.81 7.98 4.55
N MET A 16 12.96 8.35 3.59
CA MET A 16 13.39 8.72 2.25
C MET A 16 14.33 9.92 2.22
N ARG A 17 14.07 10.96 3.01
CA ARG A 17 14.96 12.12 3.08
C ARG A 17 16.30 11.74 3.72
N ALA A 18 16.28 10.94 4.79
CA ALA A 18 17.50 10.47 5.46
C ALA A 18 18.38 9.61 4.53
N LEU A 19 17.76 8.73 3.74
CA LEU A 19 18.47 7.88 2.78
C LEU A 19 18.87 8.61 1.48
N ASN A 20 18.56 9.90 1.34
CA ASN A 20 18.75 10.60 0.08
C ASN A 20 20.24 10.71 -0.30
N GLN A 21 21.10 11.10 0.64
CA GLN A 21 22.53 11.25 0.37
C GLN A 21 23.26 9.90 0.26
N SER A 22 22.90 8.91 1.08
CA SER A 22 23.59 7.62 1.14
C SER A 22 23.13 6.62 0.07
N VAL A 23 21.84 6.63 -0.28
CA VAL A 23 21.23 5.63 -1.19
C VAL A 23 20.85 6.23 -2.53
N LYS A 24 20.32 7.46 -2.56
CA LYS A 24 19.64 7.97 -3.77
C LYS A 24 20.55 8.77 -4.69
N VAL A 25 21.36 9.68 -4.14
CA VAL A 25 22.25 10.57 -4.90
C VAL A 25 23.52 9.85 -5.36
N LYS A 26 23.94 8.80 -4.66
CA LYS A 26 25.08 7.99 -5.09
C LYS A 26 24.78 7.29 -6.41
N LYS A 27 25.54 7.65 -7.44
CA LYS A 27 25.54 6.99 -8.76
C LYS A 27 26.14 5.59 -8.70
N GLU A 28 27.00 5.34 -7.70
CA GLU A 28 27.67 4.06 -7.46
C GLU A 28 26.70 2.92 -7.10
N LEU A 29 25.53 3.26 -6.52
CA LEU A 29 24.53 2.25 -6.18
C LEU A 29 23.71 1.88 -7.41
N SER A 30 23.70 0.59 -7.71
CA SER A 30 22.89 0.02 -8.79
C SER A 30 21.40 0.26 -8.54
N ARG A 31 20.62 0.33 -9.62
CA ARG A 31 19.14 0.39 -9.54
C ARG A 31 18.60 -0.79 -8.73
N THR A 32 19.17 -1.98 -8.89
CA THR A 32 18.82 -3.19 -8.15
C THR A 32 18.99 -3.03 -6.64
N ALA A 33 20.10 -2.45 -6.18
CA ALA A 33 20.31 -2.19 -4.75
C ALA A 33 19.29 -1.19 -4.18
N LYS A 34 19.00 -0.11 -4.93
CA LYS A 34 17.97 0.88 -4.54
C LYS A 34 16.58 0.26 -4.46
N LEU A 35 16.25 -0.65 -5.39
CA LEU A 35 14.98 -1.39 -5.38
C LEU A 35 14.92 -2.43 -4.25
N SER A 36 16.05 -3.01 -3.85
CA SER A 36 16.10 -3.88 -2.66
C SER A 36 15.72 -3.10 -1.40
N ILE A 37 16.26 -1.88 -1.23
CA ILE A 37 15.90 -1.00 -0.11
C ILE A 37 14.43 -0.59 -0.15
N TYR A 38 13.89 -0.31 -1.35
CA TYR A 38 12.46 -0.06 -1.53
C TYR A 38 11.61 -1.22 -1.01
N ARG A 39 11.94 -2.45 -1.43
CA ARG A 39 11.19 -3.67 -1.05
C ARG A 39 11.32 -3.99 0.44
N SER A 40 12.50 -3.84 1.02
CA SER A 40 12.78 -4.26 2.40
C SER A 40 12.42 -3.21 3.46
N ILE A 41 12.40 -1.92 3.11
CA ILE A 41 12.15 -0.83 4.07
C ILE A 41 10.90 -0.05 3.70
N TYR A 42 10.81 0.44 2.46
CA TYR A 42 9.76 1.38 2.08
C TYR A 42 8.39 0.73 2.00
N VAL A 43 8.30 -0.44 1.36
CA VAL A 43 7.06 -1.20 1.21
C VAL A 43 6.48 -1.57 2.59
N PRO A 44 7.22 -2.21 3.52
CA PRO A 44 6.68 -2.56 4.84
C PRO A 44 6.14 -1.36 5.65
N ILE A 45 6.81 -0.21 5.60
CA ILE A 45 6.32 1.01 6.29
C ILE A 45 4.92 1.39 5.78
N LEU A 46 4.74 1.35 4.45
CA LEU A 46 3.48 1.73 3.82
C LEU A 46 2.40 0.65 3.95
N THR A 47 2.76 -0.63 4.03
CA THR A 47 1.80 -1.74 3.96
C THR A 47 1.57 -2.44 5.30
N PHE A 48 2.21 -2.08 6.41
CA PHE A 48 2.03 -2.83 7.66
C PHE A 48 0.55 -2.98 8.10
N GLY A 49 0.01 -4.20 8.20
CA GLY A 49 -1.39 -4.42 8.57
C GLY A 49 -2.43 -3.97 7.54
N HIS A 50 -2.04 -3.82 6.27
CA HIS A 50 -2.94 -3.40 5.20
C HIS A 50 -4.09 -4.37 4.92
N GLN A 51 -3.95 -5.65 5.29
CA GLN A 51 -4.94 -6.72 5.06
C GLN A 51 -6.36 -6.38 5.56
N HIS A 52 -6.49 -5.53 6.58
CA HIS A 52 -7.78 -5.14 7.17
C HIS A 52 -8.24 -3.74 6.76
N TRP A 53 -7.52 -3.08 5.84
CA TRP A 53 -7.84 -1.72 5.41
C TRP A 53 -9.02 -1.71 4.44
N VAL A 54 -9.85 -0.67 4.57
CA VAL A 54 -10.84 -0.30 3.56
C VAL A 54 -10.24 0.85 2.77
N MET A 55 -9.82 0.59 1.53
CA MET A 55 -9.13 1.58 0.71
C MET A 55 -10.10 2.66 0.21
N THR A 56 -9.89 3.89 0.68
CA THR A 56 -10.51 5.09 0.10
C THR A 56 -9.65 5.62 -1.04
N GLU A 57 -10.24 6.38 -1.97
CA GLU A 57 -9.49 7.03 -3.06
C GLU A 57 -8.36 7.91 -2.53
N ARG A 58 -8.61 8.62 -1.42
CA ARG A 58 -7.59 9.43 -0.75
C ARG A 58 -6.39 8.60 -0.28
N MET A 59 -6.66 7.45 0.35
CA MET A 59 -5.61 6.52 0.77
C MET A 59 -4.83 5.97 -0.43
N ARG A 60 -5.53 5.59 -1.50
CA ARG A 60 -4.93 5.12 -2.76
C ARG A 60 -3.98 6.19 -3.33
N SER A 61 -4.43 7.44 -3.41
CA SER A 61 -3.60 8.57 -3.88
C SER A 61 -2.36 8.79 -3.01
N TRP A 62 -2.48 8.71 -1.68
CA TRP A 62 -1.31 8.88 -0.79
C TRP A 62 -0.28 7.77 -0.96
N ILE A 63 -0.72 6.51 -1.08
CA ILE A 63 0.18 5.37 -1.28
C ILE A 63 0.86 5.47 -2.63
N GLN A 64 0.11 5.80 -3.69
CA GLN A 64 0.66 5.99 -5.03
C GLN A 64 1.66 7.15 -5.08
N ALA A 65 1.35 8.29 -4.44
CA ALA A 65 2.27 9.43 -4.38
C ALA A 65 3.56 9.06 -3.64
N ALA A 66 3.45 8.33 -2.52
CA ALA A 66 4.58 7.84 -1.76
C ALA A 66 5.46 6.91 -2.61
N GLU A 67 4.88 5.85 -3.17
CA GLU A 67 5.55 4.93 -4.10
C GLU A 67 6.27 5.67 -5.23
N MET A 68 5.56 6.53 -5.96
CA MET A 68 6.13 7.22 -7.13
C MET A 68 7.22 8.21 -6.73
N SER A 69 7.18 8.77 -5.52
CA SER A 69 8.27 9.61 -5.00
C SER A 69 9.59 8.84 -4.87
N PHE A 70 9.52 7.53 -4.61
CA PHE A 70 10.68 6.64 -4.60
C PHE A 70 11.10 6.29 -6.02
N LEU A 71 10.18 5.73 -6.81
CA LEU A 71 10.50 5.15 -8.10
C LEU A 71 11.02 6.19 -9.10
N ARG A 72 10.45 7.41 -9.14
CA ARG A 72 10.96 8.50 -9.98
C ARG A 72 12.43 8.80 -9.68
N ARG A 73 12.82 8.82 -8.42
CA ARG A 73 14.20 9.08 -8.01
C ARG A 73 15.15 7.96 -8.40
N VAL A 74 14.72 6.70 -8.34
CA VAL A 74 15.50 5.55 -8.81
C VAL A 74 15.72 5.61 -10.32
N ALA A 75 14.68 5.98 -11.07
CA ALA A 75 14.74 6.16 -12.51
C ALA A 75 15.54 7.40 -12.93
N GLY A 76 15.88 8.30 -11.99
CA GLY A 76 16.54 9.57 -12.31
C GLY A 76 15.60 10.63 -12.89
N LEU A 77 14.29 10.43 -12.75
CA LEU A 77 13.24 11.29 -13.28
C LEU A 77 12.71 12.26 -12.23
N SER A 78 12.23 13.39 -12.72
CA SER A 78 11.49 14.41 -12.00
C SER A 78 10.01 14.40 -12.40
N LEU A 79 9.22 15.31 -11.81
CA LEU A 79 7.85 15.55 -12.25
C LEU A 79 7.78 16.35 -13.55
N ARG A 80 8.85 17.09 -13.92
CA ARG A 80 8.90 17.92 -15.12
C ARG A 80 9.03 17.09 -16.39
N ASP A 81 9.57 15.88 -16.29
CA ASP A 81 9.75 14.96 -17.42
C ASP A 81 8.43 14.37 -17.91
N ARG A 82 7.34 14.54 -17.14
CA ARG A 82 5.96 14.12 -17.50
C ARG A 82 5.81 12.65 -17.91
N VAL A 83 6.80 11.80 -17.61
CA VAL A 83 6.74 10.34 -17.81
C VAL A 83 5.63 9.74 -16.95
N ARG A 84 4.81 8.86 -17.54
CA ARG A 84 3.68 8.24 -16.84
C ARG A 84 4.18 7.30 -15.75
N SER A 85 3.39 7.18 -14.68
CA SER A 85 3.72 6.28 -13.58
C SER A 85 3.69 4.80 -13.95
N SER A 86 2.94 4.42 -14.99
CA SER A 86 2.97 3.06 -15.57
C SER A 86 4.34 2.74 -16.14
N ASP A 87 4.87 3.63 -16.97
CA ASP A 87 6.08 3.41 -17.75
C ASP A 87 7.30 3.32 -16.83
N ILE A 88 7.34 4.13 -15.77
CA ILE A 88 8.39 4.07 -14.74
C ILE A 88 8.37 2.73 -14.00
N ARG A 89 7.18 2.21 -13.71
CA ARG A 89 7.04 0.92 -13.02
C ARG A 89 7.49 -0.23 -13.92
N GLU A 90 7.13 -0.17 -15.19
CA GLU A 90 7.56 -1.13 -16.22
C GLU A 90 9.09 -1.11 -16.39
N GLU A 91 9.69 0.07 -16.57
CA GLU A 91 11.15 0.23 -16.70
C GLU A 91 11.90 -0.35 -15.49
N LEU A 92 11.36 -0.16 -14.28
CA LEU A 92 11.98 -0.65 -13.04
C LEU A 92 11.60 -2.09 -12.69
N GLY A 93 10.70 -2.74 -13.43
CA GLY A 93 10.19 -4.07 -13.09
C GLY A 93 9.51 -4.10 -11.71
N VAL A 94 8.77 -3.05 -11.36
CA VAL A 94 8.09 -2.91 -10.06
C VAL A 94 6.58 -2.95 -10.25
N GLU A 95 5.93 -3.89 -9.58
CA GLU A 95 4.48 -3.94 -9.50
C GLU A 95 3.90 -2.75 -8.74
N PRO A 96 2.75 -2.18 -9.17
CA PRO A 96 2.04 -1.17 -8.39
C PRO A 96 1.76 -1.64 -6.96
N LEU A 97 2.16 -0.84 -5.97
CA LEU A 97 1.97 -1.18 -4.56
C LEU A 97 0.50 -1.37 -4.16
N LEU A 98 -0.42 -0.69 -4.85
CA LEU A 98 -1.86 -0.89 -4.67
C LEU A 98 -2.31 -2.30 -5.09
N LEU A 99 -1.73 -2.86 -6.15
CA LEU A 99 -2.03 -4.21 -6.60
C LEU A 99 -1.53 -5.25 -5.59
N HIS A 100 -0.35 -5.04 -5.01
CA HIS A 100 0.16 -5.87 -3.91
C HIS A 100 -0.77 -5.87 -2.69
N ILE A 101 -1.32 -4.70 -2.34
CA ILE A 101 -2.30 -4.54 -1.26
C ILE A 101 -3.59 -5.31 -1.56
N GLU A 102 -4.13 -5.17 -2.77
CA GLU A 102 -5.35 -5.86 -3.22
C GLU A 102 -5.19 -7.38 -3.28
N ARG A 103 -4.03 -7.89 -3.72
CA ARG A 103 -3.74 -9.33 -3.66
C ARG A 103 -3.71 -9.86 -2.25
N SER A 104 -3.11 -9.11 -1.33
CA SER A 104 -3.07 -9.51 0.08
C SER A 104 -4.44 -9.47 0.74
N HIS A 105 -5.31 -8.54 0.32
CA HIS A 105 -6.73 -8.50 0.69
C HIS A 105 -7.46 -9.78 0.27
N LEU A 106 -7.31 -10.20 -0.99
CA LEU A 106 -7.89 -11.43 -1.51
C LEU A 106 -7.27 -12.68 -0.86
N GLY A 107 -5.96 -12.67 -0.60
CA GLY A 107 -5.27 -13.73 0.13
C GLY A 107 -5.82 -13.92 1.54
N TRP A 108 -6.11 -12.82 2.24
CA TRP A 108 -6.76 -12.85 3.56
C TRP A 108 -8.19 -13.38 3.47
N LEU A 109 -8.97 -12.98 2.46
CA LEU A 109 -10.30 -13.58 2.22
C LEU A 109 -10.20 -15.10 2.01
N GLY A 110 -9.25 -15.56 1.20
CA GLY A 110 -9.00 -16.98 1.00
C GLY A 110 -8.60 -17.71 2.29
N HIS A 111 -7.83 -17.05 3.17
CA HIS A 111 -7.51 -17.59 4.50
C HIS A 111 -8.76 -17.72 5.38
N LEU A 112 -9.64 -16.72 5.38
CA LEU A 112 -10.93 -16.81 6.08
C LEU A 112 -11.79 -17.95 5.55
N ALA A 113 -11.84 -18.14 4.22
CA ALA A 113 -12.64 -19.19 3.58
C ALA A 113 -12.16 -20.61 3.93
N ARG A 114 -10.86 -20.80 4.17
CA ARG A 114 -10.26 -22.09 4.59
C ARG A 114 -10.25 -22.32 6.09
N MET A 115 -10.64 -21.32 6.89
CA MET A 115 -10.58 -21.40 8.34
C MET A 115 -11.68 -22.35 8.87
N PRO A 116 -11.41 -23.21 9.88
CA PRO A 116 -12.44 -24.04 10.47
C PRO A 116 -13.49 -23.20 11.21
N SER A 117 -14.72 -23.73 11.30
CA SER A 117 -15.81 -23.13 12.07
C SER A 117 -15.46 -22.97 13.55
N GLY A 118 -16.03 -21.96 14.21
CA GLY A 118 -15.75 -21.65 15.62
C GLY A 118 -14.54 -20.71 15.83
N ARG A 119 -13.78 -20.41 14.78
CA ARG A 119 -12.72 -19.40 14.84
C ARG A 119 -13.32 -18.00 14.77
N LEU A 120 -13.03 -17.16 15.76
CA LEU A 120 -13.58 -15.80 15.89
C LEU A 120 -13.48 -14.95 14.61
N PRO A 121 -12.36 -14.90 13.84
CA PRO A 121 -12.29 -14.09 12.62
C PRO A 121 -13.34 -14.50 11.57
N LEU A 122 -13.56 -15.80 11.40
CA LEU A 122 -14.56 -16.34 10.48
C LEU A 122 -15.97 -16.06 10.97
N GLU A 123 -16.22 -16.24 12.27
CA GLU A 123 -17.53 -15.97 12.87
C GLU A 123 -17.90 -14.49 12.74
N VAL A 124 -16.99 -13.57 13.09
CA VAL A 124 -17.16 -12.12 12.94
C VAL A 124 -17.36 -11.73 11.48
N PHE A 125 -16.62 -12.36 10.56
CA PHE A 125 -16.82 -12.13 9.15
C PHE A 125 -18.24 -12.50 8.76
N ARG A 126 -18.75 -13.68 9.17
CA ARG A 126 -20.08 -14.22 8.85
C ARG A 126 -21.25 -13.48 9.51
N THR A 127 -21.07 -12.90 10.72
CA THR A 127 -22.18 -12.34 11.53
C THR A 127 -22.98 -11.26 10.80
N GLY A 128 -22.38 -10.54 9.84
CA GLY A 128 -23.10 -9.60 8.96
C GLY A 128 -24.02 -8.61 9.69
N PRO A 129 -23.52 -7.81 10.66
CA PRO A 129 -24.41 -7.06 11.56
C PRO A 129 -25.31 -6.08 10.81
N THR A 130 -26.61 -6.15 11.08
CA THR A 130 -27.69 -5.34 10.51
C THR A 130 -27.84 -4.00 11.23
N GLY A 131 -28.55 -3.04 10.61
CA GLY A 131 -28.84 -1.72 11.19
C GLY A 131 -27.99 -0.55 10.65
N ARG A 132 -28.37 0.66 11.06
CA ARG A 132 -27.67 1.91 10.65
C ARG A 132 -26.34 2.04 11.37
N ARG A 133 -25.32 2.52 10.64
CA ARG A 133 -24.00 2.79 11.24
C ARG A 133 -24.03 4.09 12.04
N PRO A 134 -23.42 4.13 13.24
CA PRO A 134 -23.28 5.35 14.01
C PRO A 134 -22.57 6.45 13.22
N ARG A 135 -22.90 7.71 13.52
CA ARG A 135 -22.19 8.88 12.99
C ARG A 135 -20.70 8.75 13.32
N GLY A 136 -19.84 9.07 12.34
CA GLY A 136 -18.38 8.98 12.47
C GLY A 136 -17.76 7.62 12.12
N ARG A 137 -18.55 6.53 12.01
CA ARG A 137 -18.03 5.25 11.52
C ARG A 137 -17.89 5.28 9.99
N PRO A 138 -16.81 4.70 9.41
CA PRO A 138 -16.70 4.56 7.95
C PRO A 138 -17.96 3.91 7.37
N ARG A 139 -18.46 4.42 6.23
CA ARG A 139 -19.68 3.91 5.59
C ARG A 139 -19.47 2.51 5.04
N THR A 140 -18.36 2.28 4.34
CA THR A 140 -17.98 1.01 3.72
C THR A 140 -17.41 0.01 4.74
N ARG A 141 -17.84 -1.25 4.71
CA ARG A 141 -17.22 -2.37 5.45
C ARG A 141 -16.05 -2.94 4.67
N TRP A 142 -15.16 -3.64 5.37
CA TRP A 142 -14.13 -4.44 4.71
C TRP A 142 -14.75 -5.45 3.75
N ARG A 143 -15.80 -6.17 4.18
CA ARG A 143 -16.58 -7.07 3.31
C ARG A 143 -17.09 -6.37 2.04
N ASP A 144 -17.78 -5.23 2.17
CA ASP A 144 -18.33 -4.46 1.03
C ASP A 144 -17.25 -3.97 0.05
N TYR A 145 -16.03 -3.74 0.56
CA TYR A 145 -14.89 -3.32 -0.24
C TYR A 145 -14.28 -4.50 -1.00
N ILE A 146 -14.06 -5.63 -0.30
CA ILE A 146 -13.50 -6.85 -0.90
C ILE A 146 -14.41 -7.40 -2.00
N SER A 147 -15.73 -7.36 -1.81
CA SER A 147 -16.69 -7.76 -2.84
C SER A 147 -16.68 -6.90 -4.11
N ARG A 148 -15.92 -5.80 -4.16
CA ARG A 148 -15.69 -5.01 -5.38
C ARG A 148 -14.34 -5.32 -6.05
N LEU A 149 -13.45 -6.03 -5.36
CA LEU A 149 -12.14 -6.43 -5.87
C LEU A 149 -12.19 -7.82 -6.54
N ALA A 150 -13.10 -8.68 -6.08
CA ALA A 150 -13.37 -10.01 -6.62
C ALA A 150 -14.58 -9.95 -7.55
#